data_AF-A0A354U652-F1
#
_entry.id   AF-A0A354U652-F1
#
_cell.length_a   1.000
_cell.length_b   1.000
_cell.length_c   1.000
_cell.angle_alpha   90.00
_cell.angle_beta   90.00
_cell.angle_gamma   90.00
#
_symmetry.space_group_name_H-M   'P 1'
#
loop_
_entity.id
_entity.type
_entity.pdbx_description
1 polymer ?
#
loop_
_entity_poly.entity_id
_entity_poly.type
_entity_poly.pdbx_seq_one_letter_code
_entity_poly.pdbx_strand_id
1 'polypeptide(L)'
;MKRLPIYIVVMIAAFIAASFLSAKLNKEQLKFAPEKATLSGSPIAGFHKFASDVQWMRLVNYLGSLQTVDESNVGDVSAKLQELVGLDPNLEKIYKDGAMLISIADPAKTIEFLNAACKNEYLKNNWQIPFYAGYVMMYNVKPANYDEAVRFFEIAMKRSGSDSGATYVVSSFFRAKARGLVQKNIVKDERVALLQVLFEEWDKNQKAGAENGGRDTAYNQNLNDRLIKALKDVKVASDDYTPTAEGKALADKVIARVFDKAHICSNCTAAYAAGEKFCASCGKPVQVWGLCKVASCKAPLKGGSAAFCSTCGAKQN
;
A
#
# COMPACT_ATOMS: atom_id res chain seq x y z
N MET A 1 0.48 7.48 -72.57
CA MET A 1 0.10 6.14 -72.07
C MET A 1 1.29 5.19 -71.81
N LYS A 2 2.43 5.26 -72.52
CA LYS A 2 3.56 4.30 -72.37
C LYS A 2 4.24 4.21 -70.99
N ARG A 3 4.07 5.20 -70.10
CA ARG A 3 4.67 5.20 -68.74
C ARG A 3 3.72 4.71 -67.64
N LEU A 4 2.43 4.55 -67.95
CA LEU A 4 1.43 4.08 -66.99
C LEU A 4 1.79 2.71 -66.38
N PRO A 5 2.30 1.71 -67.14
CA PRO A 5 2.71 0.44 -66.57
C PRO A 5 3.88 0.58 -65.60
N ILE A 6 4.84 1.46 -65.90
CA ILE A 6 6.01 1.73 -65.05
C ILE A 6 5.56 2.37 -63.73
N TYR A 7 4.65 3.35 -63.77
CA TYR A 7 4.11 3.94 -62.54
C TYR A 7 3.36 2.94 -61.68
N ILE A 8 2.57 2.04 -62.29
CA ILE A 8 1.87 0.98 -61.56
C ILE A 8 2.87 0.04 -60.88
N VAL A 9 3.92 -0.39 -61.59
CA VAL A 9 4.96 -1.26 -61.02
C VAL A 9 5.70 -0.57 -59.87
N VAL A 10 6.06 0.70 -60.02
CA VAL A 10 6.72 1.48 -58.96
C VAL A 10 5.81 1.65 -57.74
N MET A 11 4.50 1.90 -57.95
CA MET A 11 3.53 2.00 -56.86
C MET A 11 3.40 0.68 -56.09
N ILE A 12 3.29 -0.44 -56.81
CA ILE A 12 3.20 -1.77 -56.20
C ILE A 12 4.48 -2.08 -55.42
N ALA A 13 5.66 -1.81 -56.01
CA ALA A 13 6.94 -2.02 -55.34
C ALA A 13 7.07 -1.15 -54.07
N ALA A 14 6.65 0.11 -54.12
CA ALA A 14 6.64 1.01 -52.97
C ALA A 14 5.67 0.52 -51.88
N PHE A 15 4.49 0.04 -52.25
CA PHE A 15 3.50 -0.51 -51.31
C PHE A 15 4.01 -1.77 -50.62
N ILE A 16 4.66 -2.68 -51.36
CA ILE A 16 5.27 -3.89 -50.81
C ILE A 16 6.41 -3.53 -49.85
N ALA A 17 7.30 -2.61 -50.25
CA ALA A 17 8.41 -2.15 -49.42
C ALA A 17 7.93 -1.48 -48.12
N ALA A 18 6.92 -0.60 -48.22
CA ALA A 18 6.30 0.04 -47.06
C ALA A 18 5.62 -0.98 -46.13
N SER A 19 4.94 -1.99 -46.70
CA SER A 19 4.31 -3.06 -45.93
C SER A 19 5.33 -3.90 -45.17
N PHE A 20 6.45 -4.26 -45.82
CA PHE A 20 7.53 -5.00 -45.18
C PHE A 20 8.20 -4.21 -44.06
N LEU A 21 8.49 -2.92 -44.31
CA LEU A 21 9.05 -2.03 -43.31
C LEU A 21 8.10 -1.86 -42.12
N SER A 22 6.81 -1.64 -42.37
CA SER A 22 5.77 -1.56 -41.34
C SER A 22 5.70 -2.83 -40.50
N ALA A 23 5.69 -4.00 -41.14
CA ALA A 23 5.66 -5.29 -40.44
C ALA A 23 6.90 -5.50 -39.55
N LYS A 24 8.09 -5.13 -40.05
CA LYS A 24 9.34 -5.21 -39.28
C LYS A 24 9.32 -4.24 -38.08
N LEU A 25 8.94 -2.98 -38.31
CA LEU A 25 8.85 -1.97 -37.26
C LEU A 25 7.83 -2.37 -36.19
N ASN A 26 6.67 -2.92 -36.56
CA ASN A 26 5.69 -3.40 -35.59
C ASN A 26 6.25 -4.54 -34.73
N LYS A 27 6.96 -5.51 -35.32
CA LYS A 27 7.63 -6.58 -34.55
C LYS A 27 8.70 -6.05 -33.60
N GLU A 28 9.47 -5.05 -34.01
CA GLU A 28 10.47 -4.42 -33.16
C GLU A 28 9.83 -3.59 -32.04
N GLN A 29 8.75 -2.85 -32.34
CA GLN A 29 8.01 -2.08 -31.34
C GLN A 29 7.42 -2.98 -30.25
N LEU A 30 6.93 -4.17 -30.59
CA LEU A 30 6.41 -5.14 -29.61
C LEU A 30 7.46 -5.62 -28.60
N LYS A 31 8.76 -5.50 -28.90
CA LYS A 31 9.83 -5.82 -27.94
C LYS A 31 9.95 -4.78 -26.84
N PHE A 32 9.59 -3.54 -27.12
CA PHE A 32 9.69 -2.41 -26.19
C PHE A 32 8.34 -2.04 -25.56
N ALA A 33 7.25 -2.32 -26.28
CA ALA A 33 5.87 -2.00 -25.93
C ALA A 33 4.99 -3.25 -26.18
N PRO A 34 5.12 -4.31 -25.38
CA PRO A 34 4.42 -5.58 -25.58
C PRO A 34 2.90 -5.42 -25.55
N GLU A 35 2.38 -4.42 -24.82
CA GLU A 35 0.96 -4.11 -24.75
C GLU A 35 0.36 -3.59 -26.06
N LYS A 36 1.19 -3.24 -27.05
CA LYS A 36 0.69 -3.00 -28.41
C LYS A 36 0.09 -4.25 -29.05
N ALA A 37 0.42 -5.46 -28.56
CA ALA A 37 -0.19 -6.70 -29.03
C ALA A 37 -1.69 -6.77 -28.70
N THR A 38 -2.12 -6.04 -27.67
CA THR A 38 -3.52 -6.02 -27.21
C THR A 38 -4.31 -4.82 -27.73
N LEU A 39 -3.71 -3.98 -28.60
CA LEU A 39 -4.42 -2.88 -29.22
C LEU A 39 -5.54 -3.39 -30.13
N SER A 40 -6.64 -2.65 -30.14
CA SER A 40 -7.77 -2.91 -31.02
C SER A 40 -7.34 -2.94 -32.49
N GLY A 41 -7.79 -3.96 -33.21
CA GLY A 41 -7.62 -4.10 -34.66
C GLY A 41 -8.50 -3.15 -35.49
N SER A 42 -9.24 -2.23 -34.85
CA SER A 42 -10.09 -1.27 -35.55
C SER A 42 -9.29 -0.46 -36.59
N PRO A 43 -9.82 -0.27 -37.81
CA PRO A 43 -9.12 0.40 -38.92
C PRO A 43 -9.12 1.93 -38.76
N ILE A 44 -8.64 2.42 -37.61
CA ILE A 44 -8.62 3.85 -37.25
C ILE A 44 -7.27 4.51 -37.54
N ALA A 45 -6.47 3.94 -38.44
CA ALA A 45 -5.22 4.53 -38.95
C ALA A 45 -4.24 5.07 -37.88
N GLY A 46 -4.20 4.44 -36.69
CA GLY A 46 -3.32 4.86 -35.59
C GLY A 46 -3.90 5.95 -34.66
N PHE A 47 -5.14 6.40 -34.88
CA PHE A 47 -5.86 7.34 -34.02
C PHE A 47 -6.44 6.69 -32.75
N HIS A 48 -5.90 5.57 -32.30
CA HIS A 48 -6.36 4.81 -31.13
C HIS A 48 -6.47 5.68 -29.87
N LYS A 49 -5.48 6.53 -29.61
CA LYS A 49 -5.51 7.44 -28.44
C LYS A 49 -6.63 8.48 -28.53
N PHE A 50 -6.79 9.12 -29.69
CA PHE A 50 -7.88 10.06 -29.91
C PHE A 50 -9.24 9.39 -29.77
N ALA A 51 -9.39 8.18 -30.33
CA ALA A 51 -10.60 7.38 -30.18
C ALA A 51 -10.85 7.02 -28.70
N SER A 52 -9.80 6.69 -27.94
CA SER A 52 -9.89 6.45 -26.50
C SER A 52 -10.40 7.69 -25.76
N ASP A 53 -9.90 8.89 -26.06
CA ASP A 53 -10.37 10.13 -25.44
C ASP A 53 -11.86 10.39 -25.73
N VAL A 54 -12.30 10.18 -26.98
CA VAL A 54 -13.72 10.29 -27.36
C VAL A 54 -14.57 9.26 -26.61
N GLN A 55 -14.12 8.02 -26.52
CA GLN A 55 -14.85 6.98 -25.77
C GLN A 55 -14.88 7.28 -24.27
N TRP A 56 -13.85 7.93 -23.73
CA TRP A 56 -13.83 8.35 -22.33
C TRP A 56 -14.92 9.39 -22.09
N MET A 57 -15.06 10.39 -22.97
CA MET A 57 -16.14 11.38 -22.89
C MET A 57 -17.52 10.73 -22.97
N ARG A 58 -17.69 9.74 -23.86
CA ARG A 58 -18.95 8.99 -24.00
C ARG A 58 -19.27 8.18 -22.75
N LEU A 59 -18.28 7.55 -22.14
CA LEU A 59 -18.44 6.85 -20.87
C LEU A 59 -18.88 7.82 -19.77
N VAL A 60 -18.21 8.96 -19.62
CA VAL A 60 -18.57 9.97 -18.61
C VAL A 60 -20.01 10.47 -18.81
N ASN A 61 -20.42 10.76 -20.06
CA ASN A 61 -21.79 11.18 -20.36
C ASN A 61 -22.82 10.08 -20.03
N TYR A 62 -22.51 8.82 -20.34
CA TYR A 62 -23.37 7.70 -19.98
C TYR A 62 -23.50 7.55 -18.46
N LEU A 63 -22.39 7.63 -17.72
CA LEU A 63 -22.42 7.61 -16.25
C LEU A 63 -23.26 8.76 -15.69
N GLY A 64 -23.21 9.95 -16.30
CA GLY A 64 -24.05 11.10 -15.94
C GLY A 64 -25.55 10.88 -16.14
N SER A 65 -25.96 9.89 -16.94
CA SER A 65 -27.36 9.47 -17.10
C SER A 65 -27.81 8.41 -16.09
N LEU A 66 -26.87 7.82 -15.34
CA LEU A 66 -27.15 6.80 -14.34
C LEU A 66 -27.25 7.43 -12.94
N GLN A 67 -28.08 6.86 -12.07
CA GLN A 67 -28.08 7.22 -10.65
C GLN A 67 -26.89 6.59 -9.92
N THR A 68 -26.57 5.34 -10.22
CA THR A 68 -25.46 4.58 -9.67
C THR A 68 -25.05 3.46 -10.63
N VAL A 69 -23.84 2.93 -10.45
CA VAL A 69 -23.40 1.70 -11.13
C VAL A 69 -23.73 0.51 -10.25
N ASP A 70 -24.54 -0.42 -10.75
CA ASP A 70 -25.03 -1.60 -10.03
C ASP A 70 -25.20 -2.79 -10.97
N GLU A 71 -25.72 -3.90 -10.45
CA GLU A 71 -25.92 -5.16 -11.18
C GLU A 71 -26.73 -5.01 -12.49
N SER A 72 -27.59 -4.00 -12.60
CA SER A 72 -28.43 -3.78 -13.79
C SER A 72 -27.67 -3.16 -14.97
N ASN A 73 -26.57 -2.45 -14.71
CA ASN A 73 -25.87 -1.65 -15.72
C ASN A 73 -24.34 -1.86 -15.74
N VAL A 74 -23.78 -2.58 -14.77
CA VAL A 74 -22.34 -2.83 -14.65
C VAL A 74 -21.76 -3.52 -15.89
N GLY A 75 -22.54 -4.36 -16.59
CA GLY A 75 -22.14 -5.00 -17.83
C GLY A 75 -21.82 -3.98 -18.94
N ASP A 76 -22.68 -2.97 -19.11
CA ASP A 76 -22.51 -1.92 -20.11
C ASP A 76 -21.31 -1.03 -19.80
N VAL A 77 -21.14 -0.67 -18.52
CA VAL A 77 -19.99 0.11 -18.05
C VAL A 77 -18.70 -0.67 -18.26
N SER A 78 -18.69 -1.96 -17.92
CA SER A 78 -17.54 -2.85 -18.10
C SER A 78 -17.16 -3.03 -19.57
N ALA A 79 -18.15 -3.14 -20.47
CA ALA A 79 -17.90 -3.23 -21.91
C ALA A 79 -17.26 -1.94 -22.46
N LYS A 80 -17.74 -0.77 -22.03
CA LYS A 80 -17.15 0.53 -22.40
C LYS A 80 -15.72 0.68 -21.87
N LEU A 81 -15.45 0.23 -20.65
CA LEU A 81 -14.10 0.19 -20.09
C LEU A 81 -13.19 -0.77 -20.86
N GLN A 82 -13.70 -1.94 -21.26
CA GLN A 82 -12.94 -2.90 -22.07
C GLN A 82 -12.58 -2.32 -23.44
N GLU A 83 -13.50 -1.60 -24.08
CA GLU A 83 -13.24 -0.89 -25.34
C GLU A 83 -12.13 0.16 -25.16
N LEU A 84 -12.20 0.96 -24.09
CA LEU A 84 -11.17 1.93 -23.72
C LEU A 84 -9.80 1.29 -23.52
N VAL A 85 -9.71 0.19 -22.77
CA VAL A 85 -8.45 -0.56 -22.58
C VAL A 85 -7.92 -1.08 -23.92
N GLY A 86 -8.79 -1.53 -24.82
CA GLY A 86 -8.39 -1.97 -26.16
C GLY A 86 -7.88 -0.83 -27.04
N LEU A 87 -8.36 0.40 -26.84
CA LEU A 87 -7.90 1.58 -27.59
C LEU A 87 -6.60 2.16 -27.02
N ASP A 88 -6.50 2.34 -25.70
CA ASP A 88 -5.29 2.82 -25.05
C ASP A 88 -5.02 2.09 -23.73
N PRO A 89 -4.31 0.95 -23.76
CA PRO A 89 -3.98 0.21 -22.55
C PRO A 89 -3.01 0.97 -21.63
N ASN A 90 -2.39 2.06 -22.12
CA ASN A 90 -1.42 2.88 -21.37
C ASN A 90 -2.09 4.08 -20.68
N LEU A 91 -3.39 4.29 -20.87
CA LEU A 91 -4.12 5.38 -20.24
C LEU A 91 -4.43 5.06 -18.78
N GLU A 92 -3.63 5.60 -17.86
CA GLU A 92 -3.73 5.37 -16.40
C GLU A 92 -5.13 5.60 -15.83
N LYS A 93 -5.83 6.60 -16.37
CA LYS A 93 -7.15 7.03 -15.90
C LYS A 93 -8.20 5.93 -15.97
N ILE A 94 -8.10 5.04 -16.97
CA ILE A 94 -9.01 3.90 -17.12
C ILE A 94 -8.93 3.00 -15.89
N TYR A 95 -7.73 2.78 -15.36
CA TYR A 95 -7.51 1.87 -14.24
C TYR A 95 -7.75 2.56 -12.90
N LYS A 96 -7.35 3.82 -12.76
CA LYS A 96 -7.49 4.56 -11.50
C LYS A 96 -8.92 4.99 -11.21
N ASP A 97 -9.59 5.52 -12.23
CA ASP A 97 -10.93 6.06 -12.08
C ASP A 97 -11.95 5.08 -12.65
N GLY A 98 -11.72 4.59 -13.87
CA GLY A 98 -12.66 3.73 -14.60
C GLY A 98 -12.92 2.39 -13.91
N ALA A 99 -11.89 1.62 -13.58
CA ALA A 99 -12.05 0.30 -12.95
C ALA A 99 -12.72 0.40 -11.56
N MET A 100 -12.59 1.54 -10.88
CA MET A 100 -13.24 1.77 -9.59
C MET A 100 -14.76 1.99 -9.71
N LEU A 101 -15.25 2.46 -10.86
CA LEU A 101 -16.68 2.63 -11.13
C LEU A 101 -17.47 1.32 -10.96
N ILE A 102 -16.86 0.21 -11.35
CA ILE A 102 -17.48 -1.11 -11.31
C ILE A 102 -17.05 -1.93 -10.08
N SER A 103 -16.19 -1.39 -9.21
CA SER A 103 -15.53 -2.17 -8.15
C SER A 103 -16.44 -2.79 -7.11
N ILE A 104 -17.62 -2.23 -6.89
CA ILE A 104 -18.61 -2.77 -5.94
C ILE A 104 -19.52 -3.78 -6.64
N ALA A 105 -20.01 -3.44 -7.83
CA ALA A 105 -20.97 -4.25 -8.59
C ALA A 105 -20.32 -5.45 -9.30
N ASP A 106 -19.07 -5.32 -9.77
CA ASP A 106 -18.29 -6.39 -10.40
C ASP A 106 -16.81 -6.31 -9.95
N PRO A 107 -16.50 -6.74 -8.71
CA PRO A 107 -15.14 -6.72 -8.20
C PRO A 107 -14.20 -7.67 -8.97
N ALA A 108 -14.73 -8.74 -9.58
CA ALA A 108 -13.93 -9.69 -10.34
C ALA A 108 -13.38 -9.03 -11.61
N LYS A 109 -14.23 -8.33 -12.36
CA LYS A 109 -13.82 -7.60 -13.57
C LYS A 109 -12.91 -6.41 -13.23
N THR A 110 -13.14 -5.71 -12.12
CA THR A 110 -12.18 -4.70 -11.63
C THR A 110 -10.79 -5.27 -11.42
N ILE A 111 -10.67 -6.42 -10.75
CA ILE A 111 -9.37 -7.05 -10.52
C ILE A 111 -8.72 -7.50 -11.83
N GLU A 112 -9.50 -7.96 -12.81
CA GLU A 112 -8.99 -8.28 -14.14
C GLU A 112 -8.30 -7.06 -14.77
N PHE A 113 -8.97 -5.90 -14.81
CA PHE A 113 -8.42 -4.66 -15.35
C PHE A 113 -7.17 -4.20 -14.59
N LEU A 114 -7.25 -4.15 -13.25
CA LEU A 114 -6.16 -3.65 -12.42
C LEU A 114 -4.93 -4.59 -12.45
N ASN A 115 -5.14 -5.90 -12.51
CA ASN A 115 -4.04 -6.87 -12.60
C ASN A 115 -3.36 -6.83 -13.97
N ALA A 116 -4.14 -6.63 -15.05
CA ALA A 116 -3.58 -6.39 -16.38
C ALA A 116 -2.70 -5.13 -16.39
N ALA A 117 -3.20 -4.03 -15.81
CA ALA A 117 -2.45 -2.78 -15.69
C ALA A 117 -1.20 -2.90 -14.81
N CYS A 118 -1.23 -3.73 -13.77
CA CYS A 118 -0.04 -4.02 -12.96
C CYS A 118 1.09 -4.67 -13.79
N LYS A 119 0.76 -5.39 -14.86
CA LYS A 119 1.71 -6.05 -15.76
C LYS A 119 2.11 -5.18 -16.96
N ASN A 120 1.50 -4.00 -17.11
CA ASN A 120 1.81 -3.08 -18.20
C ASN A 120 3.13 -2.33 -17.90
N GLU A 121 4.06 -2.40 -18.85
CA GLU A 121 5.40 -1.82 -18.74
C GLU A 121 5.37 -0.28 -18.64
N TYR A 122 4.44 0.39 -19.32
CA TYR A 122 4.26 1.85 -19.23
C TYR A 122 3.72 2.28 -17.86
N LEU A 123 2.96 1.39 -17.20
CA LEU A 123 2.29 1.67 -15.92
C LEU A 123 3.06 1.13 -14.71
N LYS A 124 4.24 0.56 -14.92
CA LYS A 124 5.00 -0.15 -13.89
C LYS A 124 5.42 0.71 -12.69
N ASN A 125 5.50 2.04 -12.86
CA ASN A 125 5.85 2.97 -11.78
C ASN A 125 4.60 3.50 -11.05
N ASN A 126 3.40 3.21 -11.54
CA ASN A 126 2.17 3.65 -10.91
C ASN A 126 1.84 2.75 -9.71
N TRP A 127 1.94 3.32 -8.51
CA TRP A 127 1.65 2.60 -7.27
C TRP A 127 0.15 2.58 -6.92
N GLN A 128 -0.67 3.48 -7.48
CA GLN A 128 -2.10 3.58 -7.19
C GLN A 128 -2.87 2.36 -7.73
N ILE A 129 -2.50 1.89 -8.92
CA ILE A 129 -3.13 0.73 -9.57
C ILE A 129 -3.08 -0.52 -8.67
N PRO A 130 -1.91 -0.99 -8.21
CA PRO A 130 -1.86 -2.12 -7.28
C PRO A 130 -2.48 -1.78 -5.92
N PHE A 131 -2.43 -0.54 -5.44
CA PHE A 131 -3.12 -0.17 -4.20
C PHE A 131 -4.64 -0.37 -4.32
N TYR A 132 -5.26 0.08 -5.40
CA TYR A 132 -6.69 -0.13 -5.66
C TYR A 132 -7.03 -1.61 -5.81
N ALA A 133 -6.16 -2.41 -6.45
CA ALA A 133 -6.37 -3.85 -6.53
C ALA A 133 -6.39 -4.51 -5.14
N GLY A 134 -5.46 -4.12 -4.27
CA GLY A 134 -5.43 -4.58 -2.88
C GLY A 134 -6.67 -4.14 -2.10
N TYR A 135 -7.13 -2.91 -2.31
CA TYR A 135 -8.36 -2.40 -1.69
C TYR A 135 -9.60 -3.21 -2.10
N VAL A 136 -9.76 -3.48 -3.40
CA VAL A 136 -10.89 -4.27 -3.93
C VAL A 136 -10.86 -5.69 -3.38
N MET A 137 -9.70 -6.34 -3.31
CA MET A 137 -9.55 -7.67 -2.70
C MET A 137 -9.92 -7.68 -1.21
N MET A 138 -9.62 -6.60 -0.49
CA MET A 138 -9.84 -6.48 0.95
C MET A 138 -11.30 -6.15 1.32
N TYR A 139 -12.01 -5.37 0.50
CA TYR A 139 -13.32 -4.80 0.86
C TYR A 139 -14.47 -5.25 -0.03
N ASN A 140 -14.25 -5.44 -1.33
CA ASN A 140 -15.34 -5.61 -2.30
C ASN A 140 -15.50 -7.07 -2.73
N VAL A 141 -14.41 -7.83 -2.89
CA VAL A 141 -14.48 -9.27 -3.13
C VAL A 141 -15.09 -9.97 -1.90
N LYS A 142 -16.03 -10.90 -2.13
CA LYS A 142 -16.71 -11.67 -1.09
C LYS A 142 -16.57 -13.19 -1.34
N PRO A 143 -16.00 -13.97 -0.39
CA PRO A 143 -15.32 -13.51 0.82
C PRO A 143 -14.05 -12.70 0.47
N ALA A 144 -13.65 -11.80 1.37
CA ALA A 144 -12.44 -10.98 1.16
C ALA A 144 -11.20 -11.88 0.99
N ASN A 145 -10.27 -11.49 0.11
CA ASN A 145 -9.03 -12.21 -0.13
C ASN A 145 -7.84 -11.40 0.39
N TYR A 146 -7.52 -11.58 1.67
CA TYR A 146 -6.45 -10.80 2.31
C TYR A 146 -5.05 -11.18 1.83
N ASP A 147 -4.80 -12.44 1.47
CA ASP A 147 -3.48 -12.87 0.97
C ASP A 147 -3.15 -12.19 -0.36
N GLU A 148 -4.14 -12.12 -1.27
CA GLU A 148 -3.96 -11.44 -2.54
C GLU A 148 -3.95 -9.90 -2.39
N ALA A 149 -4.71 -9.37 -1.43
CA ALA A 149 -4.60 -7.95 -1.07
C ALA A 149 -3.18 -7.59 -0.59
N VAL A 150 -2.58 -8.42 0.25
CA VAL A 150 -1.19 -8.27 0.72
C VAL A 150 -0.23 -8.25 -0.46
N ARG A 151 -0.35 -9.20 -1.41
CA ARG A 151 0.48 -9.23 -2.62
C ARG A 151 0.40 -7.92 -3.41
N PHE A 152 -0.79 -7.38 -3.60
CA PHE A 152 -0.99 -6.11 -4.30
C PHE A 152 -0.43 -4.92 -3.53
N PHE A 153 -0.63 -4.84 -2.22
CA PHE A 153 -0.04 -3.76 -1.41
C PHE A 153 1.49 -3.82 -1.39
N GLU A 154 2.11 -5.00 -1.44
CA GLU A 154 3.58 -5.11 -1.60
C GLU A 154 4.07 -4.52 -2.92
N ILE A 155 3.34 -4.77 -4.02
CA ILE A 155 3.66 -4.16 -5.31
C ILE A 155 3.52 -2.64 -5.22
N ALA A 156 2.44 -2.15 -4.59
CA ALA A 156 2.22 -0.72 -4.39
C ALA A 156 3.35 -0.07 -3.57
N MET A 157 3.78 -0.67 -2.46
CA MET A 157 4.88 -0.15 -1.63
C MET A 157 6.21 -0.10 -2.39
N LYS A 158 6.51 -1.13 -3.19
CA LYS A 158 7.73 -1.16 -4.01
C LYS A 158 7.73 -0.05 -5.06
N ARG A 159 6.56 0.31 -5.59
CA ARG A 159 6.40 1.37 -6.61
C ARG A 159 6.29 2.77 -6.02
N SER A 160 5.78 2.92 -4.79
CA SER A 160 5.58 4.24 -4.16
C SER A 160 6.89 4.89 -3.74
N GLY A 161 7.98 4.13 -3.62
CA GLY A 161 9.27 4.67 -3.15
C GLY A 161 9.15 5.28 -1.75
N SER A 162 9.92 6.35 -1.50
CA SER A 162 9.95 7.09 -0.23
C SER A 162 8.91 8.21 -0.12
N ASP A 163 8.00 8.35 -1.10
CA ASP A 163 7.00 9.41 -1.08
C ASP A 163 5.95 9.22 0.03
N SER A 164 5.29 10.31 0.42
CA SER A 164 4.20 10.36 1.40
C SER A 164 3.07 9.36 1.11
N GLY A 165 2.93 8.95 -0.15
CA GLY A 165 2.04 7.88 -0.59
C GLY A 165 2.29 6.53 0.09
N ALA A 166 3.52 6.27 0.51
CA ALA A 166 3.90 5.02 1.18
C ALA A 166 3.16 4.81 2.51
N THR A 167 2.82 5.87 3.26
CA THR A 167 2.33 5.70 4.63
C THR A 167 0.96 5.01 4.72
N TYR A 168 0.00 5.38 3.87
CA TYR A 168 -1.30 4.68 3.87
C TYR A 168 -1.21 3.33 3.17
N VAL A 169 -0.35 3.15 2.16
CA VAL A 169 -0.15 1.83 1.54
C VAL A 169 0.40 0.84 2.56
N VAL A 170 1.42 1.23 3.32
CA VAL A 170 1.98 0.45 4.44
C VAL A 170 0.92 0.16 5.51
N SER A 171 0.05 1.13 5.80
CA SER A 171 -1.05 0.91 6.75
C SER A 171 -2.05 -0.14 6.25
N SER A 172 -2.43 -0.07 4.98
CA SER A 172 -3.33 -1.05 4.36
C SER A 172 -2.71 -2.43 4.27
N PHE A 173 -1.41 -2.52 3.98
CA PHE A 173 -0.65 -3.78 4.01
C PHE A 173 -0.73 -4.47 5.37
N PHE A 174 -0.39 -3.76 6.45
CA PHE A 174 -0.43 -4.35 7.79
C PHE A 174 -1.85 -4.72 8.24
N ARG A 175 -2.85 -3.91 7.89
CA ARG A 175 -4.26 -4.24 8.15
C ARG A 175 -4.71 -5.47 7.38
N ALA A 176 -4.32 -5.63 6.12
CA ALA A 176 -4.64 -6.80 5.33
C ALA A 176 -4.03 -8.07 5.95
N LYS A 177 -2.75 -8.04 6.36
CA LYS A 177 -2.13 -9.16 7.10
C LYS A 177 -2.88 -9.49 8.39
N ALA A 178 -3.22 -8.48 9.18
CA ALA A 178 -3.94 -8.64 10.45
C ALA A 178 -5.32 -9.29 10.24
N ARG A 179 -6.11 -8.78 9.28
CA ARG A 179 -7.41 -9.36 8.93
C ARG A 179 -7.29 -10.77 8.35
N GLY A 180 -6.21 -11.06 7.64
CA GLY A 180 -5.88 -12.42 7.20
C GLY A 180 -5.71 -13.39 8.37
N LEU A 181 -5.05 -12.98 9.45
CA LEU A 181 -4.92 -13.80 10.66
C LEU A 181 -6.28 -14.04 11.34
N VAL A 182 -7.14 -13.02 11.39
CA VAL A 182 -8.48 -13.13 11.95
C VAL A 182 -9.37 -14.05 11.11
N GLN A 183 -9.36 -13.87 9.78
CA GLN A 183 -10.12 -14.73 8.86
C GLN A 183 -9.69 -16.20 8.95
N LYS A 184 -8.40 -16.46 9.18
CA LYS A 184 -7.85 -17.81 9.37
C LYS A 184 -8.05 -18.36 10.79
N ASN A 185 -8.76 -17.63 11.66
CA ASN A 185 -8.97 -17.96 13.07
C ASN A 185 -7.68 -18.18 13.88
N ILE A 186 -6.57 -17.55 13.46
CA ILE A 186 -5.27 -17.63 14.17
C ILE A 186 -5.29 -16.68 15.37
N VAL A 187 -5.82 -15.47 15.19
CA VAL A 187 -6.00 -14.46 16.23
C VAL A 187 -7.45 -14.02 16.21
N LYS A 188 -8.11 -13.92 17.37
CA LYS A 188 -9.55 -13.64 17.43
C LYS A 188 -9.90 -12.16 17.19
N ASP A 189 -9.02 -11.26 17.61
CA ASP A 189 -9.27 -9.82 17.60
C ASP A 189 -8.35 -9.10 16.60
N GLU A 190 -8.91 -8.21 15.78
CA GLU A 190 -8.16 -7.49 14.73
C GLU A 190 -7.10 -6.53 15.31
N ARG A 191 -7.35 -5.91 16.48
CA ARG A 191 -6.39 -5.00 17.12
C ARG A 191 -5.20 -5.78 17.65
N VAL A 192 -5.46 -6.94 18.26
CA VAL A 192 -4.41 -7.88 18.70
C VAL A 192 -3.63 -8.41 17.50
N ALA A 193 -4.31 -8.80 16.43
CA ALA A 193 -3.67 -9.29 15.20
C ALA A 193 -2.77 -8.21 14.56
N LEU A 194 -3.20 -6.94 14.55
CA LEU A 194 -2.41 -5.83 14.04
C LEU A 194 -1.14 -5.61 14.88
N LEU A 195 -1.27 -5.62 16.21
CA LEU A 195 -0.10 -5.51 17.10
C LEU A 195 0.89 -6.66 16.88
N GLN A 196 0.38 -7.89 16.71
CA GLN A 196 1.21 -9.05 16.42
C GLN A 196 1.97 -8.90 15.11
N VAL A 197 1.28 -8.55 14.02
CA VAL A 197 1.90 -8.37 12.70
C VAL A 197 2.99 -7.29 12.73
N LEU A 198 2.72 -6.15 13.39
CA LEU A 198 3.69 -5.07 13.51
C LEU A 198 4.92 -5.49 14.33
N PHE A 199 4.70 -6.27 15.40
CA PHE A 199 5.79 -6.74 16.25
C PHE A 199 6.66 -7.79 15.53
N GLU A 200 6.04 -8.72 14.80
CA GLU A 200 6.75 -9.69 13.97
C GLU A 200 7.61 -9.02 12.91
N GLU A 201 7.07 -7.98 12.24
CA GLU A 201 7.84 -7.20 11.26
C GLU A 201 9.02 -6.48 11.92
N TRP A 202 8.81 -5.89 13.11
CA TRP A 202 9.88 -5.25 13.86
C TRP A 202 10.99 -6.22 14.25
N ASP A 203 10.65 -7.40 14.77
CA ASP A 203 11.61 -8.43 15.16
C ASP A 203 12.41 -8.93 13.96
N LYS A 204 11.74 -9.08 12.80
CA LYS A 204 12.37 -9.45 11.53
C LYS A 204 13.39 -8.39 11.08
N ASN A 205 13.04 -7.11 11.22
CA ASN A 205 13.93 -6.00 10.88
C ASN A 205 15.15 -5.91 11.80
N GLN A 206 14.99 -6.18 13.10
CA GLN A 206 16.14 -6.25 14.03
C GLN A 206 17.11 -7.36 13.64
N LYS A 207 16.60 -8.54 13.27
CA LYS A 207 17.42 -9.68 12.81
C LYS A 207 18.12 -9.37 11.49
N ALA A 208 17.40 -8.82 10.52
CA ALA A 208 17.97 -8.47 9.21
C ALA A 208 18.99 -7.32 9.27
N GLY A 209 18.77 -6.33 10.13
CA GLY A 209 19.70 -5.22 10.37
C GLY A 209 21.02 -5.66 11.01
N ALA A 210 20.99 -6.72 11.83
CA ALA A 210 22.18 -7.33 12.42
C ALA A 210 23.04 -8.10 11.40
N GLU A 211 22.45 -8.61 10.32
CA GLU A 211 23.14 -9.45 9.32
C GLU A 211 23.60 -8.69 8.07
N ASN A 212 22.93 -7.60 7.68
CA ASN A 212 23.11 -7.01 6.32
C ASN A 212 23.33 -5.49 6.27
N GLY A 213 23.72 -4.84 7.37
CA GLY A 213 24.07 -3.41 7.34
C GLY A 213 22.92 -2.55 6.81
N GLY A 214 21.80 -2.51 7.54
CA GLY A 214 20.73 -1.51 7.40
C GLY A 214 20.22 -1.27 5.98
N ARG A 215 19.43 -2.19 5.42
CA ARG A 215 18.55 -1.82 4.30
C ARG A 215 17.33 -1.09 4.85
N ASP A 216 17.18 0.16 4.44
CA ASP A 216 15.95 0.94 4.56
C ASP A 216 14.89 0.26 3.69
N THR A 217 14.19 -0.74 4.23
CA THR A 217 13.09 -1.36 3.53
C THR A 217 11.91 -0.39 3.58
N ALA A 218 11.13 -0.27 2.50
CA ALA A 218 9.92 0.56 2.48
C ALA A 218 8.92 0.24 3.62
N TYR A 219 9.08 -0.91 4.28
CA TYR A 219 8.29 -1.40 5.41
C TYR A 219 8.71 -0.80 6.77
N ASN A 220 9.90 -0.20 6.87
CA ASN A 220 10.47 0.27 8.14
C ASN A 220 9.92 1.63 8.60
N GLN A 221 9.27 2.37 7.70
CA GLN A 221 8.84 3.73 8.00
C GLN A 221 7.83 3.76 9.15
N ASN A 222 8.22 4.44 10.23
CA ASN A 222 7.39 4.73 11.41
C ASN A 222 6.88 3.47 12.14
N LEU A 223 7.63 2.36 12.08
CA LEU A 223 7.19 1.11 12.73
C LEU A 223 7.03 1.25 14.24
N ASN A 224 7.91 2.00 14.90
CA ASN A 224 7.80 2.28 16.34
C ASN A 224 6.54 3.10 16.66
N ASP A 225 6.22 4.13 15.87
CA ASP A 225 5.01 4.95 16.08
C ASP A 225 3.74 4.12 15.86
N ARG A 226 3.74 3.24 14.85
CA ARG A 226 2.65 2.28 14.59
C ARG A 226 2.48 1.31 15.75
N LEU A 227 3.58 0.80 16.30
CA LEU A 227 3.56 -0.06 17.48
C LEU A 227 2.98 0.66 18.70
N ILE A 228 3.40 1.90 18.98
CA ILE A 228 2.85 2.70 20.08
C ILE A 228 1.34 2.88 19.92
N LYS A 229 0.87 3.20 18.71
CA LYS A 229 -0.56 3.32 18.42
C LYS A 229 -1.31 1.99 18.64
N ALA A 230 -0.81 0.90 18.08
CA ALA A 230 -1.43 -0.42 18.23
C ALA A 230 -1.43 -0.90 19.69
N LEU A 231 -0.38 -0.62 20.46
CA LEU A 231 -0.33 -0.91 21.89
C LEU A 231 -1.44 -0.19 22.66
N LYS A 232 -1.67 1.09 22.35
CA LYS A 232 -2.76 1.86 22.95
C LYS A 232 -4.12 1.25 22.61
N ASP A 233 -4.35 0.93 21.33
CA ASP A 233 -5.61 0.37 20.83
C ASP A 233 -5.94 -1.01 21.44
N VAL A 234 -4.91 -1.77 21.83
CA VAL A 234 -5.05 -3.09 22.49
C VAL A 234 -5.23 -2.98 24.00
N LYS A 235 -4.57 -2.01 24.67
CA LYS A 235 -4.54 -1.90 26.14
C LYS A 235 -5.61 -0.99 26.73
N VAL A 236 -6.05 0.02 26.00
CA VAL A 236 -7.00 1.02 26.48
C VAL A 236 -8.39 0.63 26.01
N ALA A 237 -9.35 0.59 26.94
CA ALA A 237 -10.75 0.37 26.59
C ALA A 237 -11.31 1.55 25.79
N SER A 238 -12.16 1.25 24.83
CA SER A 238 -12.95 2.23 24.07
C SER A 238 -14.41 1.77 24.02
N ASP A 239 -15.30 2.64 23.55
CA ASP A 239 -16.74 2.36 23.49
C ASP A 239 -17.08 1.04 22.76
N ASP A 240 -16.24 0.67 21.79
CA ASP A 240 -16.39 -0.50 20.92
C ASP A 240 -15.42 -1.65 21.26
N TYR A 241 -14.62 -1.55 22.32
CA TYR A 241 -13.60 -2.55 22.61
C TYR A 241 -13.23 -2.69 24.09
N THR A 242 -13.22 -3.94 24.53
CA THR A 242 -12.74 -4.34 25.85
C THR A 242 -11.39 -5.07 25.71
N PRO A 243 -10.31 -4.55 26.32
CA PRO A 243 -8.99 -5.17 26.29
C PRO A 243 -8.98 -6.62 26.78
N THR A 244 -8.53 -7.53 25.92
CA THR A 244 -8.45 -8.96 26.21
C THR A 244 -7.19 -9.31 27.02
N ALA A 245 -7.22 -10.45 27.73
CA ALA A 245 -6.04 -10.93 28.47
C ALA A 245 -4.87 -11.26 27.53
N GLU A 246 -5.16 -11.90 26.39
CA GLU A 246 -4.19 -12.20 25.34
C GLU A 246 -3.57 -10.93 24.76
N GLY A 247 -4.40 -9.93 24.44
CA GLY A 247 -3.93 -8.64 23.93
C GLY A 247 -3.02 -7.92 24.93
N LYS A 248 -3.37 -7.91 26.22
CA LYS A 248 -2.52 -7.33 27.28
C LYS A 248 -1.18 -8.05 27.39
N ALA A 249 -1.17 -9.38 27.38
CA ALA A 249 0.06 -10.18 27.46
C ALA A 249 0.98 -9.92 26.26
N LEU A 250 0.43 -9.87 25.04
CA LEU A 250 1.20 -9.50 23.85
C LEU A 250 1.75 -8.08 23.97
N ALA A 251 0.92 -7.12 24.38
CA ALA A 251 1.34 -5.74 24.54
C ALA A 251 2.41 -5.55 25.62
N ASP A 252 2.40 -6.32 26.71
CA ASP A 252 3.47 -6.32 27.71
C ASP A 252 4.78 -6.88 27.12
N LYS A 253 4.71 -7.98 26.36
CA LYS A 253 5.87 -8.54 25.65
C LYS A 253 6.48 -7.53 24.67
N VAL A 254 5.65 -6.84 23.89
CA VAL A 254 6.10 -5.83 22.93
C VAL A 254 6.78 -4.66 23.64
N ILE A 255 6.19 -4.13 24.72
CA ILE A 255 6.80 -3.03 25.49
C ILE A 255 8.17 -3.45 26.05
N ALA A 256 8.25 -4.62 26.67
CA ALA A 256 9.50 -5.13 27.24
C ALA A 256 10.59 -5.39 26.17
N ARG A 257 10.21 -5.70 24.93
CA ARG A 257 11.18 -6.01 23.87
C ARG A 257 11.60 -4.81 23.03
N VAL A 258 10.64 -3.94 22.69
CA VAL A 258 10.84 -2.82 21.77
C VAL A 258 11.18 -1.53 22.52
N PHE A 259 10.59 -1.34 23.71
CA PHE A 259 10.55 -0.05 24.39
C PHE A 259 11.11 -0.10 25.83
N ASP A 260 11.90 -1.12 26.18
CA ASP A 260 12.52 -1.30 27.51
C ASP A 260 13.24 -0.02 28.02
N LYS A 261 13.84 0.73 27.09
CA LYS A 261 14.58 1.97 27.39
C LYS A 261 13.82 3.25 27.03
N ALA A 262 12.60 3.13 26.52
CA ALA A 262 11.82 4.29 26.05
C ALA A 262 11.01 4.96 27.17
N HIS A 263 11.05 4.41 28.40
CA HIS A 263 10.37 4.95 29.58
C HIS A 263 8.90 5.28 29.30
N ILE A 264 8.19 4.29 28.77
CA ILE A 264 6.75 4.35 28.49
C ILE A 264 5.96 3.55 29.54
N CYS A 265 4.80 4.07 29.93
CA CYS A 265 3.93 3.42 30.89
C CYS A 265 3.42 2.08 30.33
N SER A 266 3.64 0.99 31.04
CA SER A 266 3.14 -0.33 30.62
C SER A 266 1.61 -0.40 30.50
N ASN A 267 0.88 0.46 31.22
CA ASN A 267 -0.58 0.44 31.22
C ASN A 267 -1.23 1.27 30.09
N CYS A 268 -0.70 2.46 29.79
CA CYS A 268 -1.34 3.40 28.85
C CYS A 268 -0.40 3.92 27.74
N THR A 269 0.83 3.38 27.69
CA THR A 269 1.88 3.72 26.71
C THR A 269 2.34 5.18 26.69
N ALA A 270 1.86 6.02 27.60
CA ALA A 270 2.34 7.39 27.74
C ALA A 270 3.81 7.40 28.20
N ALA A 271 4.64 8.24 27.57
CA ALA A 271 5.98 8.52 28.06
C ALA A 271 5.90 9.18 29.44
N TYR A 272 6.83 8.84 30.33
CA TYR A 272 6.87 9.37 31.69
C TYR A 272 8.30 9.83 32.05
N ALA A 273 8.39 10.87 32.87
CA ALA A 273 9.64 11.57 33.14
C ALA A 273 10.51 10.83 34.17
N ALA A 274 11.81 11.17 34.19
CA ALA A 274 12.73 10.66 35.19
C ALA A 274 12.25 11.00 36.60
N GLY A 275 12.35 10.04 37.51
CA GLY A 275 11.92 10.19 38.91
C GLY A 275 10.41 10.06 39.16
N GLU A 276 9.58 9.96 38.13
CA GLU A 276 8.14 9.74 38.33
C GLU A 276 7.88 8.35 38.91
N LYS A 277 7.03 8.30 39.95
CA LYS A 277 6.58 7.05 40.58
C LYS A 277 5.22 6.59 40.05
N PHE A 278 4.45 7.50 39.49
CA PHE A 278 3.14 7.26 38.91
C PHE A 278 3.08 7.93 37.54
N CYS A 279 2.41 7.27 36.58
CA CYS A 279 2.19 7.83 35.26
C CYS A 279 1.23 9.02 35.35
N ALA A 280 1.66 10.19 34.88
CA ALA A 280 0.83 11.40 34.87
C ALA A 280 -0.47 11.25 34.04
N SER A 281 -0.49 10.35 33.04
CA SER A 281 -1.67 10.16 32.17
C SER A 281 -2.73 9.21 32.73
N CYS A 282 -2.33 8.16 33.47
CA CYS A 282 -3.28 7.14 33.93
C CYS A 282 -3.23 6.83 35.43
N GLY A 283 -2.35 7.50 36.19
CA GLY A 283 -2.23 7.35 37.64
C GLY A 283 -1.64 6.03 38.13
N LYS A 284 -1.34 5.07 37.24
CA LYS A 284 -0.75 3.78 37.64
C LYS A 284 0.74 3.91 37.99
N PRO A 285 1.25 3.08 38.92
CA PRO A 285 2.66 3.07 39.27
C PRO A 285 3.53 2.72 38.06
N VAL A 286 4.69 3.38 37.96
CA VAL A 286 5.68 3.17 36.90
C VAL A 286 7.06 2.91 37.49
N GLN A 287 7.92 2.26 36.72
CA GLN A 287 9.30 2.01 37.15
C GLN A 287 10.08 3.32 37.19
N VAL A 288 10.55 3.71 38.36
CA VAL A 288 11.34 4.93 38.53
C VAL A 288 12.68 4.77 37.82
N TRP A 289 13.05 5.77 37.01
CA TRP A 289 14.31 5.80 36.27
C TRP A 289 14.99 7.16 36.38
N GLY A 290 16.24 7.24 35.90
CA GLY A 290 16.97 8.50 35.79
C GLY A 290 17.23 9.18 37.14
N LEU A 291 17.42 8.40 38.21
CA LEU A 291 17.79 8.91 39.52
C LEU A 291 19.32 9.02 39.67
N CYS A 292 19.76 9.95 40.50
CA CYS A 292 21.15 10.07 40.91
C CYS A 292 21.68 8.74 41.48
N LYS A 293 22.85 8.31 41.00
CA LYS A 293 23.51 7.07 41.44
C LYS A 293 23.93 7.12 42.91
N VAL A 294 24.19 8.32 43.45
CA VAL A 294 24.53 8.52 44.86
C VAL A 294 23.35 8.11 45.74
N ALA A 295 23.57 7.09 46.58
CA ALA A 295 22.53 6.43 47.37
C ALA A 295 21.79 7.39 48.33
N SER A 296 22.48 8.39 48.87
CA SER A 296 21.91 9.40 49.76
C SER A 296 21.13 10.50 49.02
N CYS A 297 21.36 10.70 47.72
CA CYS A 297 20.71 11.76 46.96
C CYS A 297 19.43 11.26 46.28
N LYS A 298 19.54 10.25 45.42
CA LYS A 298 18.43 9.69 44.62
C LYS A 298 17.51 10.72 43.93
N ALA A 299 17.96 11.96 43.75
CA ALA A 299 17.18 13.00 43.09
C ALA A 299 17.05 12.69 41.58
N PRO A 300 15.94 13.06 40.94
CA PRO A 300 15.78 12.91 39.49
C PRO A 300 16.83 13.73 38.73
N LEU A 301 17.47 13.11 37.73
CA LEU A 301 18.42 13.76 36.85
C LEU A 301 17.66 14.52 35.75
N LYS A 302 18.19 15.68 35.34
CA LYS A 302 17.66 16.44 34.21
C LYS A 302 17.73 15.58 32.94
N GLY A 303 16.60 15.38 32.27
CA GLY A 303 16.49 14.48 31.11
C GLY A 303 16.77 13.00 31.43
N GLY A 304 16.86 12.65 32.71
CA GLY A 304 17.14 11.29 33.19
C GLY A 304 18.56 10.76 32.99
N SER A 305 19.45 11.53 32.34
CA SER A 305 20.81 11.09 32.01
C SER A 305 21.87 12.20 32.11
N ALA A 306 21.62 13.24 32.92
CA ALA A 306 22.59 14.32 33.11
C ALA A 306 23.93 13.81 33.66
N ALA A 307 25.04 14.27 33.09
CA ALA A 307 26.39 13.89 33.52
C ALA A 307 26.70 14.28 34.97
N PHE A 308 26.02 15.30 35.50
CA PHE A 308 26.12 15.74 36.89
C PHE A 308 24.73 15.90 37.51
N CYS A 309 24.60 15.53 38.78
CA CYS A 309 23.36 15.73 39.53
C CYS A 309 23.22 17.20 39.94
N SER A 310 22.11 17.84 39.60
CA SER A 310 21.83 19.24 39.97
C SER A 310 21.63 19.46 41.47
N THR A 311 21.34 18.40 42.23
CA THR A 311 21.09 18.48 43.67
C THR A 311 22.36 18.28 44.50
N CYS A 312 23.22 17.33 44.14
CA CYS A 312 24.42 16.99 44.93
C CYS A 312 25.75 17.23 44.20
N GLY A 313 25.73 17.70 42.94
CA GLY A 313 26.92 17.96 42.13
C GLY A 313 27.70 16.72 41.69
N ALA A 314 27.34 15.51 42.15
CA ALA A 314 28.06 14.29 41.83
C ALA A 314 27.99 13.95 40.33
N LYS A 315 29.12 13.49 39.78
CA LYS A 315 29.21 12.95 38.42
C LYS A 315 28.49 11.60 38.33
N GLN A 316 27.74 11.38 37.26
CA GLN A 316 26.84 10.22 37.07
C GLN A 316 27.38 9.15 36.13
N ASN A 317 28.57 9.34 35.54
CA ASN A 317 29.22 8.35 34.67
C ASN A 317 29.53 7.07 35.43
#